data_AF-S4PJV6-F1
#
_entry.id   AF-S4PJV6-F1
#
_cell.length_a   1.000
_cell.length_b   1.000
_cell.length_c   1.000
_cell.angle_alpha   90.00
_cell.angle_beta   90.00
_cell.angle_gamma   90.00
#
_symmetry.space_group_name_H-M   'P 1'
#
loop_
_entity.id
_entity.type
_entity.pdbx_description
1 polymer ?
#
loop_
_entity_poly.entity_id
_entity_poly.type
_entity_poly.pdbx_seq_one_letter_code
_entity_poly.pdbx_strand_id
1 'polypeptide(L)' 'NGPVLIHTTFGELLRSLVAAEGVTGPQQLALSREGVVVVAYAKGHLAAFTLNGRRLRHETHNDNFQCL' A
#
# COMPACT_ATOMS: atom_id res chain seq x y z
N ASN A 1 -6.69 -3.39 11.25
CA ASN A 1 -5.37 -3.88 10.82
C ASN A 1 -5.54 -5.00 9.80
N GLY A 2 -5.71 -4.64 8.53
CA GLY A 2 -5.88 -5.60 7.44
C GLY A 2 -4.78 -5.46 6.39
N PRO A 3 -4.62 -6.46 5.50
CA PRO A 3 -3.71 -6.38 4.37
C PRO A 3 -4.26 -5.45 3.28
N VAL A 4 -3.39 -5.02 2.36
CA VAL A 4 -3.83 -4.46 1.07
C VAL A 4 -3.88 -5.60 0.06
N LEU A 5 -5.02 -5.78 -0.59
CA LEU A 5 -5.26 -6.87 -1.53
C LEU A 5 -5.40 -6.32 -2.96
N ILE A 6 -4.83 -7.03 -3.92
CA ILE A 6 -5.07 -6.81 -5.35
C ILE A 6 -5.94 -7.96 -5.84
N HIS A 7 -7.07 -7.62 -6.46
CA HIS A 7 -8.00 -8.58 -7.03
C HIS A 7 -8.37 -8.20 -8.47
N THR A 8 -8.87 -9.16 -9.24
CA THR A 8 -9.51 -8.89 -10.52
C THR A 8 -10.84 -8.17 -10.29
N THR A 9 -11.39 -7.53 -11.32
CA THR A 9 -12.72 -6.89 -11.24
C THR A 9 -13.84 -7.90 -10.98
N PHE A 10 -13.59 -9.19 -11.23
CA PHE A 10 -14.51 -10.30 -10.92
C PHE A 10 -14.35 -10.81 -9.47
N GLY A 11 -13.43 -10.23 -8.68
CA GLY A 11 -13.24 -10.55 -7.28
C GLY A 11 -12.22 -11.65 -6.99
N GLU A 12 -11.50 -12.15 -8.01
CA GLU A 12 -10.46 -13.14 -7.79
C GLU A 12 -9.25 -12.49 -7.11
N LEU A 13 -8.82 -13.04 -5.98
CA LEU A 13 -7.65 -12.55 -5.28
C LEU A 13 -6.38 -12.89 -6.07
N LEU A 14 -5.66 -11.85 -6.51
CA LEU A 14 -4.38 -12.02 -7.19
C LEU A 14 -3.23 -12.06 -6.19
N ARG A 15 -3.23 -11.18 -5.19
CA ARG A 15 -2.16 -11.09 -4.19
C ARG A 15 -2.47 -10.16 -3.02
N SER A 16 -1.68 -10.31 -1.97
CA SER A 16 -1.57 -9.38 -0.83
C SER A 16 -0.26 -8.59 -0.94
N LEU A 17 -0.31 -7.28 -0.66
CA LEU A 17 0.88 -6.42 -0.56
C LEU A 17 1.43 -6.47 0.86
N VAL A 18 2.68 -6.90 0.98
CA VAL A 18 3.36 -7.09 2.26
C VAL A 18 4.02 -5.78 2.70
N ALA A 19 3.49 -5.20 3.78
CA ALA A 19 4.06 -4.02 4.43
C ALA A 19 5.47 -4.31 5.00
N ALA A 20 6.17 -3.26 5.44
CA ALA A 20 7.39 -3.46 6.23
C ALA A 20 7.04 -4.07 7.60
N GLU A 21 8.03 -4.69 8.26
CA GLU A 21 7.83 -5.29 9.57
C GLU A 21 7.36 -4.24 10.59
N GLY A 22 6.36 -4.61 11.40
CA GLY A 22 5.75 -3.70 12.38
C GLY A 22 4.81 -2.62 11.80
N VAL A 23 4.76 -2.46 10.47
CA VAL A 23 3.84 -1.53 9.80
C VAL A 23 2.49 -2.19 9.63
N THR A 24 1.45 -1.55 10.18
CA THR A 24 0.07 -2.08 10.16
C THR A 24 -0.93 -0.96 9.92
N GLY A 25 -2.15 -1.35 9.54
CA GLY A 25 -3.26 -0.40 9.39
C GLY A 25 -3.10 0.50 8.17
N PRO A 26 -3.27 -0.04 6.93
CA PRO A 26 -3.38 0.79 5.75
C PRO A 26 -4.58 1.74 5.91
N GLN A 27 -4.37 3.01 5.62
CA GLN A 27 -5.35 4.08 5.77
C GLN A 27 -5.80 4.61 4.41
N GLN A 28 -4.85 4.78 3.48
CA GLN A 28 -5.09 5.37 2.16
C GLN A 28 -4.25 4.67 1.10
N LEU A 29 -4.75 4.69 -0.14
CA LEU A 29 -4.06 4.13 -1.29
C LEU A 29 -4.31 5.00 -2.52
N ALA A 30 -3.30 5.10 -3.37
CA ALA A 30 -3.39 5.64 -4.72
C ALA A 30 -2.78 4.65 -5.72
N LEU A 31 -3.32 4.59 -6.93
CA LEU A 31 -2.80 3.81 -8.05
C LEU A 31 -2.48 4.75 -9.21
N SER A 32 -1.24 4.74 -9.68
CA SER A 32 -0.83 5.50 -10.86
C SER A 32 -1.24 4.80 -12.16
N ARG A 33 -1.24 5.54 -13.27
CA ARG A 33 -1.53 4.98 -14.61
C ARG A 33 -0.48 3.99 -15.09
N GLU A 34 0.74 4.11 -14.57
CA GLU A 34 1.90 3.27 -14.87
C GLU A 34 1.96 2.01 -13.99
N GLY A 35 0.96 1.80 -13.12
CA GLY A 35 0.86 0.59 -12.30
C GLY A 35 1.71 0.63 -11.03
N VAL A 36 1.92 1.82 -10.46
CA VAL A 36 2.51 1.99 -9.13
C VAL A 36 1.40 2.19 -8.11
N VAL A 37 1.38 1.35 -7.07
CA VAL A 37 0.47 1.46 -5.92
C VAL A 37 1.22 2.14 -4.79
N VAL A 38 0.70 3.24 -4.25
CA VAL A 38 1.19 3.88 -3.04
C VAL A 38 0.20 3.62 -1.92
N VAL A 39 0.69 3.21 -0.75
CA VAL A 39 -0.12 2.94 0.44
C VAL A 39 0.42 3.76 1.61
N ALA A 40 -0.46 4.57 2.21
CA ALA A 40 -0.21 5.17 3.52
C ALA A 40 -0.77 4.25 4.61
N TYR A 41 0.05 4.02 5.62
CA TYR A 41 -0.29 3.30 6.83
C TYR A 41 -0.24 4.27 8.02
N ALA A 42 -0.78 3.83 9.16
CA ALA A 42 -0.73 4.60 10.40
C ALA A 42 0.71 5.00 10.80
N LYS A 43 0.83 6.07 11.59
CA LYS A 43 2.11 6.60 12.10
C LYS A 43 3.05 7.09 10.98
N GLY A 44 2.46 7.65 9.92
CA GLY A 44 3.20 8.27 8.83
C GLY A 44 4.03 7.31 7.96
N HIS A 45 3.76 6.01 8.01
CA HIS A 45 4.43 5.05 7.12
C HIS A 45 3.85 5.10 5.70
N LEU A 46 4.72 5.20 4.70
CA LEU A 46 4.33 5.22 3.29
C LEU A 46 5.12 4.14 2.54
N ALA A 47 4.45 3.34 1.71
CA ALA A 47 5.15 2.37 0.86
C ALA A 47 4.62 2.39 -0.57
N ALA A 48 5.55 2.26 -1.53
CA ALA A 48 5.24 2.15 -2.95
C ALA A 48 5.49 0.71 -3.41
N PHE A 49 4.61 0.21 -4.27
CA PHE A 49 4.62 -1.15 -4.80
C PHE A 49 4.36 -1.13 -6.31
N THR A 50 4.85 -2.13 -7.01
CA THR A 50 4.35 -2.49 -8.34
C THR A 50 3.04 -3.27 -8.23
N LEU A 51 2.27 -3.35 -9.32
CA LEU A 51 1.07 -4.21 -9.38
C LEU A 51 1.37 -5.70 -9.15
N ASN A 52 2.56 -6.19 -9.49
CA ASN A 52 2.99 -7.56 -9.16
C ASN A 52 3.46 -7.71 -7.70
N GLY A 53 3.20 -6.71 -6.85
CA GLY A 53 3.40 -6.69 -5.40
C GLY A 53 4.84 -6.65 -4.92
N ARG A 54 5.80 -6.24 -5.77
CA ARG A 54 7.15 -5.91 -5.33
C ARG A 54 7.14 -4.55 -4.64
N ARG A 55 7.64 -4.47 -3.41
CA ARG A 55 7.87 -3.20 -2.73
C ARG A 55 9.03 -2.46 -3.40
N LEU A 56 8.76 -1.25 -3.85
CA LEU A 56 9.73 -0.34 -4.46
C LEU A 56 10.43 0.51 -3.39
N ARG A 57 9.65 1.05 -2.45
CA ARG A 57 10.14 1.96 -1.42
C ARG A 57 9.28 1.90 -0.16
N HIS A 58 9.86 2.21 0.98
CA HIS A 58 9.18 2.47 2.26
C HIS A 58 9.84 3.68 2.92
N GLU A 59 9.02 4.60 3.42
CA GLU A 59 9.44 5.82 4.12
C GLU A 59 8.58 6.02 5.36
N THR A 60 9.09 6.76 6.34
CA THR A 60 8.35 7.13 7.55
C THR A 60 8.41 8.63 7.74
N HIS A 61 7.26 9.24 7.96
CA HIS A 61 7.10 10.67 8.21
C HIS A 61 6.55 10.89 9.61
N ASN A 62 6.74 12.11 10.13
CA ASN A 62 6.32 12.46 11.49
C ASN A 62 4.81 12.71 11.62
N ASP A 63 4.08 12.77 10.50
CA ASP A 63 2.65 13.03 10.44
C ASP A 63 1.91 11.97 9.63
N ASN A 64 0.59 11.88 9.86
CA ASN A 64 -0.28 11.04 9.06
C ASN A 64 -0.69 11.74 7.76
N PHE A 65 -0.90 10.94 6.71
CA PHE A 65 -1.41 11.43 5.43
C PHE A 65 -2.93 11.57 5.50
N GLN A 66 -3.45 12.72 5.09
CA GLN A 66 -4.89 13.02 5.06
C GLN A 66 -5.51 12.70 3.69
N CYS A 67 -4.71 12.70 2.63
CA CYS A 67 -5.06 12.20 1.30
C CYS A 67 -3.78 11.79 0.53
N LEU A 68 -3.96 10.95 -0.48
CA LEU A 68 -2.95 10.54 -1.46
C LEU A 68 -3.47 10.80 -2.88
#